data_AF-A0A7J5EG87-F1
#
_entry.id   AF-A0A7J5EG87-F1
#
_cell.length_a   1.000
_cell.length_b   1.000
_cell.length_c   1.000
_cell.angle_alpha   90.00
_cell.angle_beta   90.00
_cell.angle_gamma   90.00
#
_symmetry.space_group_name_H-M   'P 1'
#
loop_
_entity.id
_entity.type
_entity.pdbx_description
1 polymer ?
#
loop_
_entity_poly.entity_id
_entity_poly.type
_entity_poly.pdbx_seq_one_letter_code
_entity_poly.pdbx_strand_id
1 'polypeptide(L)'
;MDSSTIGQRLRQLRLARDLSQADLARQLAISPAYLNLLEKGRRTMQFPLLLRALELLGADLEQFMAEASGARPEDALAHLLDDPLADTLALDEADLARMRAEPRVATTIAALFHLYKNARAQLDVALTKLEAGVLPPMGYAPGDEVTDFLEAHKNYFPELEAAADEVRTRAALPRRFPA
;
A
#
# COMPACT_ATOMS: atom_id res chain seq x y z
N MET A 1 1.34 8.91 2.56
CA MET A 1 2.29 7.77 2.50
C MET A 1 2.47 7.33 1.07
N ASP A 2 3.72 7.18 0.64
CA ASP A 2 4.03 6.66 -0.69
C ASP A 2 3.72 5.16 -0.75
N SER A 3 2.93 4.75 -1.75
CA SER A 3 2.61 3.34 -2.00
C SER A 3 3.88 2.52 -2.30
N SER A 4 4.93 3.18 -2.79
CA SER A 4 6.26 2.61 -2.97
C SER A 4 6.89 2.14 -1.67
N THR A 5 6.85 2.95 -0.61
CA THR A 5 7.48 2.62 0.68
C THR A 5 6.78 1.47 1.37
N ILE A 6 5.44 1.46 1.38
CA ILE A 6 4.65 0.35 1.94
C ILE A 6 4.93 -0.94 1.17
N GLY A 7 4.93 -0.89 -0.17
CA GLY A 7 5.24 -2.03 -1.02
C GLY A 7 6.63 -2.62 -0.75
N GLN A 8 7.64 -1.77 -0.65
CA GLN A 8 9.01 -2.19 -0.36
C GLN A 8 9.15 -2.80 1.03
N ARG A 9 8.50 -2.23 2.06
CA ARG A 9 8.55 -2.76 3.43
C ARG A 9 7.84 -4.12 3.51
N LEU A 10 6.70 -4.26 2.85
CA LEU A 10 5.99 -5.54 2.78
C LEU A 10 6.85 -6.62 2.11
N ARG A 11 7.55 -6.28 1.03
CA ARG A 11 8.51 -7.17 0.37
C ARG A 11 9.62 -7.61 1.33
N GLN A 12 10.19 -6.69 2.11
CA GLN A 12 11.23 -7.01 3.09
C GLN A 12 10.73 -7.98 4.16
N LEU A 13 9.54 -7.74 4.70
CA LEU A 13 8.89 -8.64 5.66
C LEU A 13 8.64 -10.03 5.08
N ARG A 14 8.15 -10.11 3.84
CA ARG A 14 7.96 -11.40 3.16
C ARG A 14 9.27 -12.16 3.02
N LEU A 15 10.34 -11.50 2.59
CA LEU A 15 11.66 -12.12 2.42
C LEU A 15 12.26 -12.54 3.77
N ALA A 16 12.04 -11.77 4.84
CA ALA A 16 12.48 -12.13 6.20
C ALA A 16 11.76 -13.36 6.77
N ARG A 17 10.65 -13.80 6.15
CA ARG A 17 9.93 -15.03 6.48
C ARG A 17 10.16 -16.15 5.46
N ASP A 18 11.15 -16.00 4.59
CA ASP A 18 11.50 -16.96 3.53
C ASP A 18 10.31 -17.34 2.62
N LEU A 19 9.32 -16.46 2.49
CA LEU A 19 8.14 -16.70 1.67
C LEU A 19 8.38 -16.26 0.23
N SER A 20 8.06 -17.15 -0.71
CA SER A 20 7.99 -16.75 -2.12
C SER A 20 6.81 -15.80 -2.34
N GLN A 21 6.89 -15.00 -3.40
CA GLN A 21 5.80 -14.11 -3.79
C GLN A 21 4.54 -14.90 -4.16
N ALA A 22 4.70 -16.09 -4.76
CA ALA A 22 3.58 -16.96 -5.09
C ALA A 22 2.89 -17.53 -3.84
N ASP A 23 3.66 -17.84 -2.79
CA ASP A 23 3.09 -18.40 -1.55
C ASP A 23 2.33 -17.36 -0.74
N LEU A 24 2.88 -16.14 -0.59
CA LEU A 24 2.14 -15.07 0.09
C LEU A 24 0.89 -14.67 -0.70
N ALA A 25 0.97 -14.58 -2.03
CA ALA A 25 -0.19 -14.29 -2.87
C ALA A 25 -1.30 -15.34 -2.71
N ARG A 26 -0.93 -16.63 -2.65
CA ARG A 26 -1.87 -17.73 -2.42
C ARG A 26 -2.55 -17.63 -1.05
N GLN A 27 -1.80 -17.32 0.01
CA GLN A 27 -2.35 -17.14 1.36
C GLN A 27 -3.27 -15.91 1.47
N LEU A 28 -2.99 -14.87 0.69
CA LEU A 28 -3.81 -13.66 0.58
C LEU A 28 -4.99 -13.79 -0.40
N ALA A 29 -5.12 -14.93 -1.09
CA ALA A 29 -6.12 -15.16 -2.13
C ALA A 29 -6.09 -14.12 -3.26
N ILE A 30 -4.89 -13.67 -3.64
CA ILE A 30 -4.65 -12.75 -4.76
C ILE A 30 -3.70 -13.36 -5.80
N SER A 31 -3.61 -12.75 -6.98
CA SER A 31 -2.64 -13.19 -7.99
C SER A 31 -1.19 -12.80 -7.62
N PRO A 32 -0.18 -13.61 -7.96
CA PRO A 32 1.23 -13.24 -7.77
C PRO A 32 1.61 -11.96 -8.53
N ALA A 33 1.00 -11.72 -9.68
CA ALA A 33 1.17 -10.49 -10.46
C ALA A 33 0.65 -9.26 -9.70
N TYR A 34 -0.49 -9.38 -9.04
CA TYR A 34 -1.04 -8.29 -8.22
C TYR A 34 -0.16 -8.01 -7.01
N LEU A 35 0.28 -9.04 -6.27
CA LEU A 35 1.24 -8.85 -5.17
C LEU A 35 2.53 -8.16 -5.64
N ASN A 36 3.01 -8.46 -6.84
CA ASN A 36 4.17 -7.80 -7.43
C ASN A 36 3.95 -6.32 -7.75
N LEU A 37 2.75 -5.94 -8.18
CA LEU A 37 2.41 -4.52 -8.37
C LEU A 37 2.34 -3.78 -7.03
N LEU A 38 1.80 -4.43 -6.00
CA LEU A 38 1.72 -3.88 -4.64
C LEU A 38 3.13 -3.69 -4.05
N GLU A 39 3.99 -4.71 -4.11
CA GLU A 39 5.37 -4.63 -3.59
C GLU A 39 6.24 -3.59 -4.31
N LYS A 40 5.95 -3.30 -5.58
CA LYS A 40 6.62 -2.24 -6.35
C LYS A 40 6.01 -0.86 -6.16
N GLY A 41 4.93 -0.74 -5.39
CA GLY A 41 4.16 0.50 -5.22
C GLY A 41 3.46 1.00 -6.48
N ARG A 42 3.31 0.14 -7.50
CA ARG A 42 2.60 0.47 -8.75
C ARG A 42 1.09 0.45 -8.56
N ARG A 43 0.60 -0.19 -7.50
CA ARG A 43 -0.79 -0.17 -7.05
C ARG A 43 -0.83 0.16 -5.56
N THR A 44 -1.81 0.97 -5.16
CA THR A 44 -2.03 1.29 -3.75
C THR A 44 -2.59 0.06 -3.04
N MET A 45 -1.97 -0.29 -1.91
CA MET A 45 -2.44 -1.38 -1.09
C MET A 45 -3.68 -0.95 -0.30
N GLN A 46 -4.76 -1.71 -0.43
CA GLN A 46 -5.95 -1.51 0.38
C GLN A 46 -5.70 -1.93 1.82
N PHE A 47 -6.21 -1.15 2.77
CA PHE A 47 -5.97 -1.36 4.20
C PHE A 47 -6.39 -2.76 4.72
N PRO A 48 -7.54 -3.34 4.32
CA PRO A 48 -7.89 -4.70 4.73
C PRO A 48 -6.90 -5.77 4.24
N LEU A 49 -6.36 -5.58 3.04
CA LEU A 49 -5.35 -6.49 2.48
C LEU A 49 -4.01 -6.36 3.20
N LEU A 50 -3.62 -5.13 3.59
CA LEU A 50 -2.43 -4.89 4.41
C LEU A 50 -2.53 -5.59 5.76
N LEU A 51 -3.63 -5.41 6.48
CA LEU A 51 -3.86 -6.05 7.79
C LEU A 51 -3.67 -7.57 7.69
N ARG A 52 -4.32 -8.19 6.71
CA ARG A 52 -4.23 -9.64 6.50
C ARG A 52 -2.83 -10.09 6.13
N ALA A 53 -2.09 -9.29 5.35
CA ALA A 53 -0.70 -9.57 5.04
C ALA A 53 0.20 -9.48 6.28
N LEU A 54 0.00 -8.47 7.13
CA LEU A 54 0.76 -8.32 8.37
C LEU A 54 0.47 -9.42 9.39
N GLU A 55 -0.80 -9.86 9.50
CA GLU A 55 -1.17 -11.02 10.32
C GLU A 55 -0.45 -12.29 9.87
N LEU A 56 -0.49 -12.60 8.57
CA LEU A 56 0.22 -13.75 8.00
C LEU A 56 1.74 -13.65 8.17
N LEU A 57 2.26 -12.43 8.08
CA LEU A 57 3.67 -12.11 8.27
C LEU A 57 3.99 -11.82 9.74
N GLY A 58 3.11 -12.12 10.71
CA GLY A 58 3.32 -11.91 12.14
C GLY A 58 4.00 -10.59 12.48
N ALA A 59 3.49 -9.49 11.92
CA ALA A 59 4.02 -8.15 12.08
C ALA A 59 2.95 -7.26 12.71
N ASP A 60 3.36 -6.42 13.66
CA ASP A 60 2.47 -5.43 14.27
C ASP A 60 2.25 -4.25 13.30
N LEU A 61 1.01 -3.79 13.21
CA LEU A 61 0.64 -2.68 12.31
C LEU A 61 1.31 -1.38 12.74
N GLU A 62 1.32 -1.06 14.03
CA GLU A 62 1.85 0.21 14.54
C GLU A 62 3.37 0.28 14.27
N GLN A 63 4.09 -0.80 14.56
CA GLN A 63 5.51 -0.92 14.25
C GLN A 63 5.77 -0.87 12.73
N PHE A 64 5.00 -1.59 11.92
CA PHE A 64 5.15 -1.57 10.46
C PHE A 64 4.99 -0.15 9.91
N MET A 65 4.00 0.59 10.41
CA MET A 65 3.69 1.95 9.96
C MET A 65 4.74 2.96 10.44
N ALA A 66 5.25 2.81 11.66
CA ALA A 66 6.36 3.64 12.17
C ALA A 66 7.62 3.47 11.31
N GLU A 67 7.98 2.23 11.00
CA GLU A 67 9.15 1.91 10.16
C GLU A 67 8.94 2.36 8.70
N ALA A 68 7.73 2.21 8.16
CA ALA A 68 7.39 2.65 6.82
C ALA A 68 7.32 4.18 6.69
N SER A 69 7.03 4.90 7.76
CA SER A 69 7.03 6.37 7.78
C SER A 69 8.45 6.96 7.84
N GLY A 70 9.46 6.16 8.20
CA GLY A 70 10.86 6.59 8.29
C GLY A 70 11.17 7.63 9.38
N ALA A 71 10.14 8.13 10.06
CA ALA A 71 10.25 9.07 11.17
C ALA A 71 10.20 8.28 12.46
N ARG A 72 11.24 8.40 13.29
CA ARG A 72 11.08 7.99 14.68
C ARG A 72 10.04 8.93 15.31
N PRO A 73 9.21 8.46 16.26
CA PRO A 73 8.23 9.33 16.93
C PRO A 73 8.89 10.57 17.56
N GLU A 74 10.16 10.48 17.98
CA GLU A 74 10.97 11.63 18.40
C GLU A 74 11.24 12.67 17.29
N ASP A 75 11.46 12.25 16.05
CA ASP A 75 11.66 13.12 14.88
C ASP A 75 10.33 13.75 14.44
N ALA A 76 9.23 13.00 14.56
CA ALA A 76 7.88 13.48 14.26
C ALA A 76 7.44 14.61 15.20
N LEU A 77 7.75 14.51 16.50
CA LEU A 77 7.53 15.60 17.45
C LEU A 77 8.46 16.78 17.19
N ALA A 78 9.74 16.55 16.86
CA ALA A 78 10.66 17.64 16.56
C ALA A 78 10.17 18.50 15.37
N HIS A 79 9.64 17.87 14.33
CA HIS A 79 9.05 18.56 13.17
C HIS A 79 7.69 19.21 13.43
N LEU A 80 7.10 19.03 14.63
CA LEU A 80 5.86 19.67 15.01
C LEU A 80 6.07 21.18 15.18
N LEU A 81 7.17 21.58 15.83
CA LEU A 81 7.49 22.99 16.13
C LEU A 81 7.81 23.81 14.87
N ASP A 82 8.24 23.17 13.79
CA ASP A 82 8.49 23.83 12.50
C ASP A 82 7.21 24.00 11.65
N ASP A 83 6.04 23.56 12.15
CA ASP A 83 4.77 23.61 11.42
C ASP A 83 3.94 24.85 11.78
N PRO A 84 3.31 25.55 10.81
CA PRO A 84 2.39 26.66 11.08
C PRO A 84 1.22 26.29 12.03
N LEU A 85 0.88 25.01 12.10
CA LEU A 85 -0.12 24.50 13.04
C LEU A 85 0.37 24.55 14.49
N ALA A 86 1.67 24.40 14.76
CA ALA A 86 2.21 24.52 16.11
C ALA A 86 2.12 25.96 16.62
N ASP A 87 2.35 26.96 15.77
CA ASP A 87 2.08 28.37 16.09
C ASP A 87 0.60 28.59 16.44
N THR A 88 -0.30 27.93 15.68
CA THR A 88 -1.76 28.02 15.90
C THR A 88 -2.18 27.36 17.21
N LEU A 89 -1.50 26.28 17.60
CA LEU A 89 -1.73 25.53 18.84
C LEU A 89 -0.92 26.07 20.03
N ALA A 90 -0.11 27.12 19.81
CA ALA A 90 0.79 27.72 20.78
C ALA A 90 1.72 26.70 21.48
N LEU A 91 2.22 25.73 20.72
CA LEU A 91 3.09 24.68 21.24
C LEU A 91 4.53 25.19 21.36
N ASP A 92 5.16 24.93 22.51
CA ASP A 92 6.57 25.25 22.75
C ASP A 92 7.42 24.00 23.05
N GLU A 93 8.73 24.19 23.18
CA GLU A 93 9.68 23.11 23.48
C GLU A 93 9.40 22.44 24.84
N ALA A 94 8.83 23.17 25.80
CA ALA A 94 8.50 22.63 27.12
C ALA A 94 7.28 21.69 27.05
N ASP A 95 6.29 22.01 26.22
CA ASP A 95 5.16 21.14 25.94
C ASP A 95 5.59 19.90 25.16
N LEU A 96 6.50 20.06 24.21
CA LEU A 96 7.11 18.94 23.49
C LEU A 96 7.86 17.99 24.43
N ALA A 97 8.61 18.54 25.39
CA ALA A 97 9.31 17.76 26.41
C ALA A 97 8.36 17.00 27.35
N ARG A 98 7.21 17.58 27.69
CA ARG A 98 6.15 16.91 28.47
C ARG A 98 5.50 15.77 27.69
N MET A 99 5.24 15.96 26.40
CA MET A 99 4.70 14.90 25.54
C MET A 99 5.65 13.71 25.45
N ARG A 100 6.96 13.95 25.34
CA ARG A 100 7.99 12.88 25.34
C ARG A 100 8.02 12.05 26.62
N ALA A 101 7.55 12.58 27.75
CA ALA A 101 7.49 11.86 29.02
C ALA A 101 6.38 10.78 29.04
N GLU A 102 5.40 10.84 28.13
CA GLU A 102 4.27 9.91 28.03
C GLU A 102 4.22 9.30 26.62
N PRO A 103 4.94 8.18 26.38
CA PRO A 103 5.17 7.64 25.04
C PRO A 103 3.88 7.35 24.26
N ARG A 104 2.82 6.87 24.92
CA ARG A 104 1.54 6.57 24.26
C ARG A 104 0.87 7.83 23.71
N VAL A 105 0.93 8.93 24.45
CA VAL A 105 0.33 10.22 24.04
C VAL A 105 1.17 10.85 22.94
N ALA A 106 2.50 10.85 23.07
CA ALA A 106 3.40 11.30 22.01
C ALA A 106 3.19 10.56 20.69
N THR A 107 3.13 9.22 20.72
CA THR A 107 2.89 8.42 19.51
C THR A 107 1.53 8.70 18.89
N THR A 108 0.49 8.87 19.71
CA THR A 108 -0.87 9.19 19.22
C THR A 108 -0.91 10.56 18.54
N ILE A 109 -0.28 11.57 19.16
CA ILE A 109 -0.20 12.93 18.61
C ILE A 109 0.63 12.95 17.33
N ALA A 110 1.79 12.27 17.32
CA ALA A 110 2.62 12.13 16.13
C ALA A 110 1.86 11.44 14.98
N ALA A 111 1.11 10.37 15.27
CA ALA A 111 0.29 9.67 14.29
C ALA A 111 -0.82 10.58 13.71
N LEU A 112 -1.52 11.32 14.57
CA LEU A 112 -2.53 12.31 14.16
C LEU A 112 -1.94 13.41 13.29
N PHE A 113 -0.78 13.94 13.67
CA PHE A 113 -0.09 14.98 12.92
C PHE A 113 0.37 14.49 11.54
N HIS A 114 0.93 13.28 11.48
CA HIS A 114 1.27 12.65 10.22
C HIS A 114 0.03 12.42 9.35
N LEU A 115 -1.10 11.99 9.92
CA LEU A 115 -2.35 11.84 9.19
C LEU A 115 -2.82 13.17 8.61
N TYR A 116 -2.79 14.25 9.39
CA TYR A 116 -3.13 15.60 8.96
C TYR A 116 -2.22 16.07 7.81
N LYS A 117 -0.89 15.96 7.94
CA LYS A 117 0.06 16.35 6.88
C LYS A 117 -0.17 15.58 5.59
N ASN A 118 -0.39 14.27 5.70
CA ASN A 118 -0.68 13.43 4.55
C ASN A 118 -1.97 13.85 3.85
N ALA A 119 -3.05 14.11 4.61
CA ALA A 119 -4.33 14.54 4.05
C ALA A 119 -4.21 15.90 3.36
N ARG A 120 -3.46 16.85 3.95
CA ARG A 120 -3.23 18.18 3.36
C ARG A 120 -2.41 18.10 2.08
N ALA A 121 -1.32 17.33 2.06
CA ALA A 121 -0.53 17.12 0.85
C ALA A 121 -1.33 16.44 -0.28
N GLN A 122 -2.21 15.49 0.07
CA GLN A 122 -3.12 14.87 -0.91
C GLN A 122 -4.13 15.87 -1.48
N LEU A 123 -4.65 16.77 -0.63
CA LEU A 123 -5.55 17.84 -1.06
C LEU A 123 -4.84 18.80 -2.01
N ASP A 124 -3.61 19.22 -1.70
CA ASP A 124 -2.82 20.10 -2.56
C ASP A 124 -2.58 19.45 -3.92
N VAL A 125 -2.20 18.17 -3.96
CA VAL A 125 -2.04 17.42 -5.21
C VAL A 125 -3.36 17.29 -5.97
N ALA A 126 -4.47 17.04 -5.29
CA ALA A 126 -5.79 16.95 -5.91
C ALA A 126 -6.23 18.30 -6.52
N LEU A 127 -6.00 19.40 -5.81
CA LEU A 127 -6.25 20.76 -6.28
C LEU A 127 -5.39 21.10 -7.50
N THR A 128 -4.08 20.80 -7.45
CA THR A 128 -3.17 21.05 -8.58
C THR A 128 -3.59 20.25 -9.83
N LYS A 129 -4.06 19.01 -9.64
CA LYS A 129 -4.58 18.17 -10.73
C LYS A 129 -5.89 18.69 -11.30
N LEU A 130 -6.79 19.17 -10.44
CA LEU A 130 -8.05 19.81 -10.82
C LEU A 130 -7.81 21.10 -11.62
N GLU A 131 -6.86 21.93 -11.19
CA GLU A 131 -6.40 23.13 -11.90
C GLU A 131 -5.75 22.80 -13.25
N ALA A 132 -5.04 21.67 -13.33
CA ALA A 132 -4.48 21.15 -14.59
C ALA A 132 -5.53 20.49 -15.51
N GLY A 133 -6.82 20.47 -15.14
CA GLY A 133 -7.89 19.85 -15.92
C GLY A 133 -7.84 18.33 -15.98
N VAL A 134 -6.98 17.70 -15.18
CA VAL A 134 -6.86 16.25 -15.06
C VAL A 134 -7.64 15.85 -13.81
N LEU A 135 -8.92 15.49 -13.96
CA LEU A 135 -9.63 14.88 -12.84
C LEU A 135 -8.92 13.55 -12.49
N PRO A 136 -8.34 13.40 -11.29
CA PRO A 136 -8.02 12.06 -10.81
C PRO A 136 -9.35 11.30 -10.67
N PRO A 137 -9.45 10.05 -11.15
CA PRO A 137 -10.69 9.30 -11.02
C PRO A 137 -11.00 9.15 -9.52
N MET A 138 -12.08 9.80 -9.08
CA MET A 138 -12.69 9.53 -7.79
C MET A 138 -13.44 8.21 -7.92
N GLY A 139 -12.80 7.10 -7.53
CA GLY A 139 -13.37 5.76 -7.56
C GLY A 139 -13.14 4.98 -8.85
N TYR A 140 -13.30 3.65 -8.72
CA TYR A 140 -13.26 2.54 -9.70
C TYR A 140 -12.98 2.99 -11.14
N ALA A 141 -11.73 2.84 -11.58
CA ALA A 141 -11.35 3.21 -12.94
C ALA A 141 -11.88 2.15 -13.94
N PRO A 142 -12.08 2.51 -15.22
CA PRO A 142 -12.44 1.53 -16.26
C PRO A 142 -11.46 0.35 -16.37
N GLY A 143 -10.18 0.56 -16.00
CA GLY A 143 -9.20 -0.52 -15.93
C GLY A 143 -9.39 -1.46 -14.73
N ASP A 144 -10.04 -0.99 -13.68
CA ASP A 144 -10.38 -1.81 -12.50
C ASP A 144 -11.57 -2.73 -12.83
N GLU A 145 -12.56 -2.28 -13.63
CA GLU A 145 -13.62 -3.16 -14.19
C GLU A 145 -13.04 -4.34 -14.98
N VAL A 146 -12.06 -4.07 -15.85
CA VAL A 146 -11.38 -5.11 -16.63
C VAL A 146 -10.62 -6.06 -15.72
N THR A 147 -9.96 -5.53 -14.68
CA THR A 147 -9.21 -6.34 -13.72
C THR A 147 -10.14 -7.26 -12.94
N ASP A 148 -11.24 -6.73 -12.41
CA ASP A 148 -12.23 -7.50 -11.65
C ASP A 148 -12.95 -8.53 -12.53
N PHE A 149 -13.25 -8.19 -13.79
CA PHE A 149 -13.78 -9.14 -14.76
C PHE A 149 -12.81 -10.31 -14.99
N LEU A 150 -11.53 -10.01 -15.23
CA LEU A 150 -10.50 -11.03 -15.41
C LEU A 150 -10.30 -11.88 -14.15
N GLU A 151 -10.31 -11.27 -12.96
CA GLU A 151 -10.17 -11.96 -11.68
C GLU A 151 -11.39 -12.83 -11.33
N ALA A 152 -12.61 -12.36 -11.59
CA ALA A 152 -13.84 -13.12 -11.40
C ALA A 152 -13.83 -14.42 -12.23
N HIS A 153 -13.25 -14.36 -13.43
CA HIS A 153 -13.06 -15.52 -14.31
C HIS A 153 -11.76 -16.28 -14.02
N LYS A 154 -10.95 -15.84 -13.03
CA LYS A 154 -9.62 -16.40 -12.72
C LYS A 154 -8.70 -16.49 -13.93
N ASN A 155 -8.83 -15.54 -14.86
CA ASN A 155 -8.19 -15.53 -16.18
C ASN A 155 -8.44 -16.81 -17.01
N TYR A 156 -9.54 -17.53 -16.77
CA TYR A 156 -9.89 -18.75 -17.49
C TYR A 156 -11.15 -18.53 -18.33
N PHE A 157 -11.02 -18.68 -19.64
CA PHE A 157 -12.11 -18.45 -20.60
C PHE A 157 -12.24 -19.66 -21.52
N PRO A 158 -13.23 -20.55 -21.33
CA PRO A 158 -13.31 -21.84 -22.02
C PRO A 158 -13.19 -21.75 -23.55
N GLU A 159 -13.81 -20.74 -24.16
CA GLU A 159 -13.78 -20.53 -25.61
C GLU A 159 -12.38 -20.15 -26.12
N LEU A 160 -11.67 -19.28 -25.37
CA LEU A 160 -10.30 -18.90 -25.70
C LEU A 160 -9.32 -20.05 -25.45
N GLU A 161 -9.55 -20.83 -24.39
CA GLU A 161 -8.74 -22.02 -24.09
C GLU A 161 -8.89 -23.10 -25.16
N ALA A 162 -10.12 -23.35 -25.62
CA ALA A 162 -10.38 -24.29 -26.72
C ALA A 162 -9.71 -23.83 -28.02
N ALA A 163 -9.85 -22.55 -28.38
CA ALA A 163 -9.18 -21.99 -29.55
C ALA A 163 -7.65 -22.05 -29.45
N ALA A 164 -7.10 -21.80 -28.26
CA ALA A 164 -5.66 -21.92 -28.00
C ALA A 164 -5.18 -23.38 -28.07
N ASP A 165 -5.96 -24.35 -27.57
CA ASP A 165 -5.69 -25.79 -27.66
C ASP A 165 -5.68 -26.27 -29.12
N GLU A 166 -6.61 -25.80 -29.96
CA GLU A 166 -6.63 -26.11 -31.40
C GLU A 166 -5.37 -25.58 -32.11
N VAL A 167 -5.01 -24.33 -31.87
CA VAL A 167 -3.78 -23.73 -32.42
C VAL A 167 -2.55 -24.51 -31.96
N ARG A 168 -2.50 -24.89 -30.68
CA ARG A 168 -1.39 -25.64 -30.09
C ARG A 168 -1.23 -27.01 -30.73
N THR A 169 -2.33 -27.73 -30.92
CA THR A 169 -2.34 -29.07 -31.56
C THR A 169 -1.85 -28.98 -33.00
N ARG A 170 -2.37 -28.04 -33.78
CA ARG A 170 -1.97 -27.82 -35.18
C ARG A 170 -0.50 -27.45 -35.34
N ALA A 171 0.04 -26.69 -34.38
CA ALA A 171 1.44 -26.28 -34.37
C ALA A 171 2.39 -27.27 -33.67
N ALA A 172 1.88 -28.41 -33.17
CA ALA A 172 2.63 -29.40 -32.40
C ALA A 172 3.42 -28.81 -31.20
N LEU A 173 2.87 -27.80 -30.53
CA LEU A 173 3.52 -27.11 -29.43
C LEU A 173 3.28 -27.82 -28.08
N PRO A 174 4.29 -27.97 -27.21
CA PRO A 174 4.12 -28.61 -25.91
C PRO A 174 3.31 -27.73 -24.94
N ARG A 175 2.55 -28.36 -24.02
CA ARG A 175 1.93 -27.65 -22.89
C ARG A 175 3.02 -27.26 -21.89
N ARG A 176 3.08 -25.96 -21.57
CA ARG A 176 4.08 -25.38 -20.65
C ARG A 176 3.67 -25.49 -19.17
N PHE A 177 2.39 -25.70 -18.89
CA PHE A 177 1.82 -25.85 -17.56
C PHE A 177 0.79 -26.99 -17.54
N PRO A 178 0.72 -27.80 -16.46
CA PRO A 178 -0.34 -28.80 -16.28
C PRO A 178 -1.71 -28.14 -16.08
N ALA A 179 -2.76 -28.85 -16.47
CA ALA A 179 -4.16 -28.42 -16.33
C ALA A 179 -4.62 -28.45 -14.86
#